data_AF-A0A959ILC9-F1
#
_entry.id   AF-A0A959ILC9-F1
#
_cell.length_a   1.000
_cell.length_b   1.000
_cell.length_c   1.000
_cell.angle_alpha   90.00
_cell.angle_beta   90.00
_cell.angle_gamma   90.00
#
_symmetry.space_group_name_H-M   'P 1'
#
loop_
_entity.id
_entity.type
_entity.pdbx_description
1 polymer ?
#
loop_
_entity_poly.entity_id
_entity_poly.type
_entity_poly.pdbx_seq_one_letter_code
_entity_poly.pdbx_strand_id
1 'polypeptide(L)'
;MKTIGLIGGMSWESSKVYYELINQFVKEELGGFHSADCLMYSVDFAEVEALQHQGKWAELDRMMADAARRLERGGAELIVLCTNTMHRCRAAIEAATTL
;
A
#
# COMPACT_ATOMS: atom_id res chain seq x y z
N MET A 1 -8.33 -8.71 13.44
CA MET A 1 -8.41 -7.23 13.26
C MET A 1 -9.01 -6.98 11.88
N LYS A 2 -9.17 -5.73 11.42
CA LYS A 2 -9.38 -5.52 9.97
C LYS A 2 -8.08 -5.84 9.23
N THR A 3 -8.15 -6.52 8.09
CA THR A 3 -6.97 -6.83 7.28
C THR A 3 -6.49 -5.58 6.54
N ILE A 4 -5.25 -5.16 6.77
CA ILE A 4 -4.68 -3.95 6.15
C ILE A 4 -4.03 -4.30 4.80
N GLY A 5 -4.40 -3.60 3.74
CA GLY A 5 -3.70 -3.65 2.45
C GLY A 5 -2.65 -2.55 2.34
N LEU A 6 -1.38 -2.91 2.20
CA LEU A 6 -0.26 -1.99 2.06
C LEU A 6 0.19 -1.94 0.59
N ILE A 7 0.10 -0.77 -0.05
CA ILE A 7 0.74 -0.51 -1.34
C ILE A 7 2.12 0.08 -1.05
N GLY A 8 3.15 -0.73 -1.22
CA GLY A 8 4.53 -0.42 -0.87
C GLY A 8 5.49 -0.56 -2.05
N GLY A 9 6.79 -0.58 -1.74
CA GLY A 9 7.87 -0.64 -2.73
C GLY A 9 8.25 0.71 -3.32
N MET A 10 7.87 1.84 -2.70
CA MET A 10 8.13 3.20 -3.23
C MET A 10 8.80 4.15 -2.20
N SER A 11 9.91 3.78 -1.58
CA SER A 11 10.74 2.58 -1.83
C SER A 11 10.42 1.42 -0.88
N TRP A 12 11.09 0.28 -1.04
CA TRP A 12 10.86 -0.88 -0.16
C TRP A 12 11.42 -0.62 1.25
N GLU A 13 12.47 0.18 1.38
CA GLU A 13 13.07 0.57 2.65
C GLU A 13 12.07 1.28 3.56
N SER A 14 11.26 2.20 3.02
CA SER A 14 10.20 2.88 3.78
C SER A 14 9.04 1.94 4.08
N SER A 15 8.70 1.05 3.16
CA SER A 15 7.58 0.10 3.32
C SER A 15 7.81 -0.89 4.47
N LYS A 16 9.07 -1.32 4.67
CA LYS A 16 9.47 -2.12 5.83
C LYS A 16 9.08 -1.44 7.15
N VAL A 17 9.27 -0.12 7.25
CA VAL A 17 8.98 0.65 8.47
C VAL A 17 7.48 0.65 8.77
N TYR A 18 6.62 0.78 7.75
CA TYR A 18 5.17 0.67 7.94
C TYR A 18 4.78 -0.69 8.52
N TYR A 19 5.29 -1.79 7.93
CA TYR A 19 5.01 -3.14 8.41
C TYR A 19 5.47 -3.33 9.87
N GLU A 20 6.68 -2.85 10.19
CA GLU A 20 7.25 -2.95 11.53
C GLU A 20 6.40 -2.19 12.56
N LEU A 21 6.08 -0.92 12.30
CA LEU A 21 5.32 -0.08 13.23
C LEU A 21 3.90 -0.61 13.45
N ILE A 22 3.23 -1.07 12.38
CA ILE A 22 1.88 -1.65 12.49
C ILE A 22 1.89 -2.89 13.38
N ASN A 23 2.87 -3.79 13.22
CA ASN A 23 2.97 -4.97 14.05
C ASN A 23 3.36 -4.65 15.50
N GLN A 24 4.26 -3.68 15.71
CA GLN A 24 4.61 -3.20 17.04
C GLN A 24 3.39 -2.65 17.77
N PHE A 25 2.59 -1.82 17.10
CA PHE A 25 1.36 -1.25 17.67
C PHE A 25 0.35 -2.34 18.05
N VAL A 26 0.10 -3.32 17.16
CA VAL A 26 -0.81 -4.43 17.46
C VAL A 26 -0.33 -5.26 18.65
N LYS A 27 0.98 -5.51 18.75
CA LYS A 27 1.56 -6.24 19.89
C LYS A 27 1.44 -5.43 21.19
N GLU A 28 1.62 -4.11 21.14
CA GLU A 28 1.47 -3.23 22.30
C GLU A 28 0.03 -3.24 22.83
N GLU A 29 -0.96 -3.15 21.93
CA GLU A 29 -2.37 -3.10 22.30
C GLU A 29 -2.94 -4.46 22.75
N LEU A 30 -2.54 -5.57 22.11
CA LEU A 30 -3.14 -6.89 22.35
C LEU A 30 -2.25 -7.84 23.17
N GLY A 31 -0.96 -7.54 23.29
CA GLY A 31 0.01 -8.33 24.06
C GLY A 31 0.40 -9.68 23.45
N GLY A 32 1.17 -10.45 24.21
CA GLY A 32 1.58 -11.81 23.86
C GLY A 32 2.31 -11.91 22.52
N PHE A 33 1.79 -12.78 21.64
CA PHE A 33 2.32 -13.03 20.30
C PHE A 33 1.40 -12.49 19.19
N HIS A 34 0.55 -11.51 19.49
CA HIS A 34 -0.31 -10.88 18.48
C HIS A 34 0.53 -10.10 17.45
N SER A 35 0.09 -10.18 16.20
CA SER A 35 0.63 -9.48 15.03
C SER A 35 -0.52 -8.97 14.17
N ALA A 36 -0.27 -8.02 13.28
CA ALA A 36 -1.30 -7.44 12.43
C ALA A 36 -1.71 -8.39 11.30
N ASP A 37 -3.00 -8.39 10.96
CA ASP A 37 -3.52 -9.00 9.73
C ASP A 37 -3.21 -8.05 8.56
N CYS A 38 -2.29 -8.40 7.66
CA CYS A 38 -1.94 -7.53 6.54
C CYS A 38 -1.57 -8.26 5.25
N LEU A 39 -1.83 -7.60 4.12
CA LEU A 39 -1.37 -7.94 2.79
C LEU A 39 -0.51 -6.79 2.26
N MET A 40 0.62 -7.09 1.62
CA MET A 40 1.45 -6.05 1.00
C MET A 40 1.66 -6.34 -0.48
N TYR A 41 1.31 -5.37 -1.32
CA TYR A 41 1.69 -5.35 -2.72
C TYR A 41 2.88 -4.40 -2.87
N SER A 42 4.06 -4.97 -3.09
CA SER A 42 5.28 -4.21 -3.31
C SER A 42 5.55 -4.09 -4.81
N VAL A 43 5.53 -2.87 -5.33
CA VAL A 43 5.87 -2.59 -6.73
C VAL A 43 7.38 -2.64 -6.96
N ASP A 44 7.79 -2.73 -8.23
CA ASP A 44 9.15 -2.39 -8.65
C ASP A 44 9.27 -0.86 -8.73
N PHE A 45 10.10 -0.28 -7.87
CA PHE A 45 10.21 1.18 -7.80
C PHE A 45 10.82 1.79 -9.05
N ALA A 46 11.67 1.07 -9.78
CA ALA A 46 12.33 1.59 -10.96
C ALA A 46 11.31 1.96 -12.06
N GLU A 47 10.25 1.15 -12.21
CA GLU A 47 9.17 1.44 -13.15
C GLU A 47 8.37 2.68 -12.73
N VAL A 48 8.02 2.77 -11.45
CA VAL A 48 7.27 3.91 -10.90
C VAL A 48 8.05 5.21 -11.05
N GLU A 49 9.33 5.21 -10.68
CA GLU A 49 10.22 6.37 -10.77
C GLU A 49 10.35 6.86 -12.23
N ALA A 50 10.53 5.94 -13.18
CA ALA A 50 10.66 6.29 -14.59
C ALA A 50 9.37 6.94 -15.13
N LEU A 51 8.20 6.43 -14.75
CA LEU A 51 6.91 7.01 -15.13
C LEU A 51 6.66 8.37 -14.48
N GLN A 52 7.09 8.57 -13.22
CA GLN A 52 7.01 9.86 -12.54
C GLN A 52 7.83 10.92 -13.27
N HIS A 53 9.08 10.62 -13.63
CA HIS A 53 9.95 11.53 -14.37
C HIS A 53 9.42 11.88 -15.75
N GLN A 54 8.76 10.93 -16.42
CA GLN A 54 8.11 11.17 -17.71
C GLN A 54 6.76 11.88 -17.59
N GLY A 55 6.28 12.16 -16.37
CA GLY A 55 4.98 12.77 -16.13
C GLY A 55 3.78 11.90 -16.53
N LYS A 56 3.96 10.58 -16.64
CA LYS A 56 2.95 9.61 -17.09
C LYS A 56 1.99 9.21 -15.97
N TRP A 57 1.33 10.21 -15.36
CA TRP A 57 0.45 10.02 -14.20
C TRP A 57 -0.76 9.13 -14.48
N ALA A 58 -1.29 9.12 -15.71
CA ALA A 58 -2.38 8.22 -16.07
C ALA A 58 -1.99 6.72 -16.01
N GLU A 59 -0.73 6.38 -16.29
CA GLU A 59 -0.25 4.99 -16.15
C GLU A 59 0.01 4.64 -14.69
N LEU A 60 0.55 5.59 -13.91
CA LEU A 60 0.70 5.45 -12.47
C LEU A 60 -0.66 5.25 -11.77
N ASP A 61 -1.69 5.98 -12.18
CA ASP A 61 -3.05 5.83 -11.69
C ASP A 61 -3.57 4.41 -11.93
N ARG A 62 -3.39 3.86 -13.14
CA ARG A 62 -3.78 2.48 -13.47
C ARG A 62 -3.02 1.46 -12.64
N MET A 63 -1.71 1.67 -12.46
CA MET A 63 -0.85 0.78 -11.68
C MET A 63 -1.25 0.75 -10.20
N MET A 64 -1.49 1.91 -9.59
CA MET A 64 -1.92 2.01 -8.19
C MET A 64 -3.34 1.46 -8.00
N ALA A 65 -4.26 1.72 -8.94
CA ALA A 65 -5.60 1.15 -8.95
C ALA A 65 -5.58 -0.39 -9.05
N ASP A 66 -4.72 -0.97 -9.89
CA ASP A 66 -4.57 -2.43 -9.98
C ASP A 66 -4.01 -3.03 -8.69
N ALA A 67 -2.99 -2.38 -8.10
CA ALA A 67 -2.45 -2.78 -6.80
C ALA A 67 -3.53 -2.81 -5.71
N ALA A 68 -4.37 -1.76 -5.65
CA ALA A 68 -5.48 -1.68 -4.70
C ALA A 68 -6.52 -2.79 -4.92
N ARG A 69 -6.92 -3.05 -6.18
CA ARG A 69 -7.86 -4.14 -6.51
C ARG A 69 -7.31 -5.52 -6.14
N ARG A 70 -6.01 -5.75 -6.32
CA ARG A 70 -5.37 -7.02 -5.91
C ARG A 70 -5.45 -7.22 -4.41
N LEU A 71 -5.22 -6.16 -3.63
CA LEU A 71 -5.32 -6.18 -2.18
C LEU A 71 -6.76 -6.42 -1.72
N GLU A 72 -7.74 -5.69 -2.29
CA GLU A 72 -9.17 -5.91 -2.02
C GLU A 72 -9.58 -7.36 -2.33
N ARG A 73 -9.22 -7.88 -3.51
CA ARG A 73 -9.47 -9.29 -3.88
C ARG A 73 -8.75 -10.30 -2.97
N GLY A 74 -7.62 -9.91 -2.40
CA GLY A 74 -6.88 -10.70 -1.42
C GLY A 74 -7.52 -10.71 -0.04
N GLY A 75 -8.53 -9.86 0.22
CA GLY A 75 -9.23 -9.77 1.49
C GLY A 75 -8.81 -8.58 2.36
N ALA A 76 -8.12 -7.58 1.80
CA ALA A 76 -7.90 -6.32 2.52
C ALA A 76 -9.24 -5.59 2.75
N GLU A 77 -9.37 -4.96 3.90
CA GLU A 77 -10.56 -4.22 4.34
C GLU A 77 -10.30 -2.70 4.46
N LEU A 78 -9.05 -2.27 4.23
CA LEU A 78 -8.63 -0.88 4.08
C LEU A 78 -7.29 -0.82 3.32
N ILE A 79 -6.98 0.33 2.71
CA ILE A 79 -5.73 0.55 1.97
C ILE A 79 -4.87 1.61 2.65
N VAL A 80 -3.56 1.34 2.73
CA VAL A 80 -2.53 2.28 3.15
C VAL A 80 -1.49 2.40 2.03
N LEU A 81 -1.23 3.63 1.60
CA LEU A 81 -0.14 3.99 0.69
C LEU A 81 1.13 4.27 1.49
N CYS A 82 2.16 3.44 1.31
CA CYS A 82 3.43 3.56 2.03
C CYS A 82 4.41 4.58 1.39
N THR A 83 3.88 5.70 0.93
CA THR A 83 4.65 6.76 0.24
C THR A 83 3.86 8.07 0.19
N ASN A 84 4.55 9.21 0.22
CA ASN A 84 3.90 10.52 0.17
C ASN A 84 3.49 10.90 -1.26
N THR A 85 4.43 10.86 -2.21
CA THR A 85 4.22 11.38 -3.57
C THR A 85 3.06 10.70 -4.31
N MET A 86 2.89 9.39 -4.13
CA MET A 86 1.85 8.64 -4.85
C MET A 86 0.43 8.88 -4.33
N HIS A 87 0.25 9.68 -3.27
CA HIS A 87 -1.08 10.19 -2.92
C HIS A 87 -1.70 11.05 -4.03
N ARG A 88 -0.91 11.49 -5.01
CA ARG A 88 -1.43 12.05 -6.27
C ARG A 88 -2.37 11.10 -7.02
N CYS A 89 -2.21 9.78 -6.85
CA CYS A 89 -3.03 8.75 -7.47
C CYS A 89 -4.18 8.27 -6.55
N ARG A 90 -4.41 8.93 -5.40
CA ARG A 90 -5.45 8.55 -4.43
C ARG A 90 -6.83 8.42 -5.09
N ALA A 91 -7.23 9.39 -5.91
CA ALA A 91 -8.55 9.37 -6.56
C ALA A 91 -8.75 8.12 -7.45
N ALA A 92 -7.70 7.68 -8.14
CA ALA A 92 -7.75 6.47 -8.95
C ALA A 92 -7.87 5.19 -8.10
N ILE A 93 -7.20 5.16 -6.94
CA ILE A 93 -7.32 4.07 -5.96
C ILE A 93 -8.75 4.02 -5.39
N GLU A 94 -9.26 5.13 -4.89
CA GLU A 94 -10.60 5.23 -4.30
C GLU A 94 -11.70 4.86 -5.31
N ALA A 95 -11.54 5.25 -6.58
CA ALA A 95 -12.49 4.88 -7.63
C ALA A 95 -12.39 3.40 -8.05
N ALA A 96 -11.28 2.72 -7.73
CA ALA A 96 -11.01 1.35 -8.17
C ALA A 96 -11.47 0.28 -7.19
N THR A 97 -11.70 0.64 -5.93
CA THR A 97 -12.09 -0.28 -4.84
C THR A 97 -13.34 0.21 -4.12
N THR A 98 -13.94 -0.66 -3.32
CA THR A 98 -15.05 -0.31 -2.41
C THR A 98 -14.60 -0.11 -0.95
N LEU A 99 -13.29 -0.23 -0.71
CA LEU A 99 -12.63 -0.03 0.57
C LEU A 99 -12.56 1.43 1.02
#